data_AF-B1N324-F1
#
_entry.id   AF-B1N324-F1
#
_cell.length_a   1.000
_cell.length_b   1.000
_cell.length_c   1.000
_cell.angle_alpha   90.00
_cell.angle_beta   90.00
_cell.angle_gamma   90.00
#
_symmetry.space_group_name_H-M   'P 1'
#
loop_
_entity.id
_entity.type
_entity.pdbx_description
1 polymer ?
#
loop_
_entity_poly.entity_id
_entity_poly.type
_entity_poly.pdbx_seq_one_letter_code
_entity_poly.pdbx_strand_id
1 'polypeptide(L)'
;MTCLMSAFYKGKITQETENTYIAQCTKTPKSLQMLYAKRKSTDRDCHQQSFLIGLLISLGYSITIKKPHKKSKINSQMFLILEIRKEMKTILSSDSFDDSFVDIKKRRREIDSLTNNILIEQIQSHQGIMEFKKNNKIKLNGYKRIKTLMYNNTKYTQSDINLIGMSINKFIVQTIGSNDCYLQPNDTRITKYFIN
;
A
#
# COMPACT_ATOMS: atom_id res chain seq x y z
N MET A 1 30.05 -0.44 -23.97
CA MET A 1 29.85 -1.25 -22.75
C MET A 1 28.73 -0.64 -21.91
N THR A 2 27.58 -1.30 -21.83
CA THR A 2 26.46 -0.85 -20.99
C THR A 2 26.70 -1.24 -19.54
N CYS A 3 26.81 -0.25 -18.65
CA CYS A 3 26.97 -0.44 -17.22
C CYS A 3 25.73 -1.15 -16.64
N LEU A 4 25.83 -2.47 -16.42
CA LEU A 4 24.86 -3.33 -15.73
C LEU A 4 24.97 -3.19 -14.20
N MET A 5 25.26 -2.00 -13.67
CA MET A 5 25.40 -1.79 -12.22
C MET A 5 24.19 -1.08 -11.62
N SER A 6 23.64 -1.68 -10.57
CA SER A 6 22.57 -1.10 -9.75
C SER A 6 23.10 0.15 -9.01
N ALA A 7 22.45 1.31 -9.19
CA ALA A 7 22.78 2.60 -8.58
C ALA A 7 22.61 2.68 -7.04
N PHE A 8 22.55 1.55 -6.33
CA PHE A 8 22.25 1.49 -4.90
C PHE A 8 23.39 0.82 -4.13
N TYR A 9 24.46 1.57 -3.93
CA TYR A 9 25.53 1.22 -2.99
C TYR A 9 25.15 1.69 -1.58
N LYS A 10 25.37 0.86 -0.56
CA LYS A 10 25.31 1.31 0.83
C LYS A 10 26.71 1.78 1.21
N GLY A 11 26.96 3.08 1.09
CA GLY A 11 28.24 3.67 1.50
C GLY A 11 28.24 4.06 2.98
N LYS A 12 29.40 3.96 3.64
CA LYS A 12 29.66 4.71 4.87
C LYS A 12 30.12 6.10 4.41
N ILE A 13 29.41 7.14 4.84
CA ILE A 13 29.87 8.52 4.67
C ILE A 13 30.69 8.83 5.92
N THR A 14 31.96 9.13 5.72
CA THR A 14 32.89 9.48 6.81
C THR A 14 33.33 10.91 6.55
N GLN A 15 33.17 11.77 7.55
CA GLN A 15 33.64 13.14 7.47
C GLN A 15 35.17 13.14 7.61
N GLU A 16 35.86 13.67 6.61
CA GLU A 16 37.33 13.76 6.60
C GLU A 16 37.79 15.13 7.10
N THR A 17 37.06 16.19 6.76
CA THR A 17 37.25 17.58 7.22
C THR A 17 35.89 18.27 7.41
N GLU A 18 35.85 19.52 7.88
CA GLU A 18 34.59 20.26 8.06
C GLU A 18 33.69 20.25 6.81
N ASN A 19 34.29 20.30 5.60
CA ASN A 19 33.55 20.41 4.34
C ASN A 19 33.71 19.20 3.40
N THR A 20 34.46 18.17 3.78
CA THR A 20 34.75 17.01 2.90
C THR A 20 34.26 15.71 3.51
N TYR A 21 33.54 14.94 2.70
CA TYR A 21 33.03 13.62 3.06
C TYR A 21 33.56 12.55 2.10
N ILE A 22 34.12 11.48 2.65
CA ILE A 22 34.49 10.30 1.88
C ILE A 22 33.33 9.31 1.90
N ALA A 23 32.81 8.97 0.72
CA ALA A 23 31.86 7.89 0.53
C ALA A 23 32.61 6.57 0.26
N GLN A 24 32.81 5.75 1.30
CA GLN A 24 33.39 4.43 1.13
C GLN A 24 32.34 3.42 0.66
N CYS A 25 32.49 2.92 -0.56
CA CYS A 25 31.66 1.86 -1.13
C CYS A 25 31.98 0.52 -0.48
N THR A 26 31.31 0.21 0.64
CA THR A 26 31.45 -1.07 1.34
C THR A 26 30.18 -1.90 1.17
N LYS A 27 30.07 -2.62 0.05
CA LYS A 27 29.42 -3.95 -0.08
C LYS A 27 29.22 -4.35 -1.54
N THR A 28 29.32 -5.66 -1.78
CA THR A 28 28.90 -6.36 -2.99
C THR A 28 27.53 -5.86 -3.47
N PRO A 29 27.38 -5.56 -4.77
CA PRO A 29 26.12 -5.07 -5.33
C PRO A 29 25.01 -6.10 -5.08
N LYS A 30 23.86 -5.62 -4.61
CA LYS A 30 22.64 -6.44 -4.54
C LYS A 30 22.23 -6.83 -5.96
N SER A 31 21.94 -8.11 -6.16
CA SER A 31 21.53 -8.58 -7.49
C SER A 31 20.28 -7.84 -7.96
N LEU A 32 20.24 -7.51 -9.25
CA LEU A 32 19.12 -6.86 -9.92
C LEU A 32 17.80 -7.63 -9.67
N GLN A 33 17.88 -8.96 -9.65
CA GLN A 33 16.77 -9.86 -9.34
C GLN A 33 16.16 -9.60 -7.95
N MET A 34 16.98 -9.35 -6.93
CA MET A 34 16.47 -9.05 -5.59
C MET A 34 15.73 -7.70 -5.56
N LEU A 35 16.17 -6.72 -6.34
CA LEU A 35 15.48 -5.43 -6.46
C LEU A 35 14.11 -5.59 -7.14
N TYR A 36 14.05 -6.35 -8.24
CA TYR A 36 12.79 -6.66 -8.91
C TYR A 36 11.83 -7.44 -8.01
N ALA A 37 12.33 -8.44 -7.29
CA ALA A 37 11.52 -9.21 -6.34
C ALA A 37 10.93 -8.30 -5.24
N LYS A 38 11.70 -7.33 -4.73
CA LYS A 38 11.21 -6.34 -3.76
C LYS A 38 10.15 -5.42 -4.35
N ARG A 39 10.38 -4.85 -5.53
CA ARG A 39 9.39 -4.01 -6.23
C ARG A 39 8.08 -4.75 -6.43
N LYS A 40 8.16 -5.95 -7.02
CA LYS A 40 6.99 -6.82 -7.22
C LYS A 40 6.26 -7.15 -5.92
N SER A 41 6.97 -7.23 -4.79
CA SER A 41 6.32 -7.43 -3.49
C SER A 41 5.60 -6.20 -3.00
N THR A 42 6.18 -5.01 -3.16
CA THR A 42 5.54 -3.75 -2.82
C THR A 42 4.33 -3.49 -3.71
N ASP A 43 4.42 -3.77 -5.02
CA ASP A 43 3.30 -3.58 -5.95
C ASP A 43 2.10 -4.45 -5.56
N ARG A 44 2.33 -5.70 -5.16
CA ARG A 44 1.25 -6.57 -4.64
C ARG A 44 0.55 -5.97 -3.42
N ASP A 45 1.31 -5.37 -2.50
CA ASP A 45 0.74 -4.73 -1.32
C ASP A 45 -0.08 -3.49 -1.72
N CYS A 46 0.42 -2.69 -2.67
CA CYS A 46 -0.31 -1.54 -3.20
C CYS A 46 -1.61 -1.95 -3.92
N HIS A 47 -1.55 -3.01 -4.72
CA HIS A 47 -2.72 -3.54 -5.43
C HIS A 47 -3.74 -4.11 -4.45
N GLN A 48 -3.32 -4.88 -3.45
CA GLN A 48 -4.23 -5.37 -2.43
C GLN A 48 -4.91 -4.20 -1.69
N GLN A 49 -4.15 -3.20 -1.25
CA GLN A 49 -4.75 -2.02 -0.60
C GLN A 49 -5.79 -1.36 -1.51
N SER A 50 -5.48 -1.19 -2.79
CA SER A 50 -6.38 -0.56 -3.77
C SER A 50 -7.62 -1.40 -4.05
N PHE A 51 -7.48 -2.72 -4.12
CA PHE A 51 -8.59 -3.65 -4.22
C PHE A 51 -9.54 -3.53 -3.02
N LEU A 52 -8.98 -3.52 -1.79
CA LEU A 52 -9.77 -3.40 -0.57
C LEU A 52 -10.47 -2.03 -0.48
N ILE A 53 -9.77 -0.96 -0.87
CA ILE A 53 -10.38 0.37 -1.03
C ILE A 53 -11.60 0.28 -1.96
N GLY A 54 -11.44 -0.29 -3.15
CA GLY A 54 -12.54 -0.37 -4.11
C GLY A 54 -13.72 -1.20 -3.64
N LEU A 55 -13.46 -2.32 -2.96
CA LEU A 55 -14.52 -3.14 -2.39
C LEU A 55 -15.29 -2.37 -1.30
N LEU A 56 -14.61 -1.64 -0.42
CA LEU A 56 -15.30 -0.77 0.55
C LEU A 56 -16.11 0.35 -0.11
N ILE A 57 -15.58 0.97 -1.17
CA ILE A 57 -16.34 1.97 -1.94
C ILE A 57 -17.63 1.36 -2.52
N SER A 58 -17.60 0.10 -2.99
CA SER A 58 -18.80 -0.63 -3.44
C SER A 58 -19.77 -1.00 -2.33
N LEU A 59 -19.27 -1.08 -1.09
CA LEU A 59 -20.07 -1.21 0.12
C LEU A 59 -20.60 0.14 0.62
N GLY A 60 -20.43 1.23 -0.13
CA GLY A 60 -20.90 2.55 0.23
C GLY A 60 -20.08 3.25 1.32
N TYR A 61 -18.79 2.91 1.47
CA TYR A 61 -17.85 3.68 2.27
C TYR A 61 -17.35 4.91 1.50
N SER A 62 -16.87 5.91 2.22
CA SER A 62 -16.04 6.99 1.66
C SER A 62 -14.64 6.95 2.27
N ILE A 63 -13.64 7.28 1.46
CA ILE A 63 -12.23 7.18 1.85
C ILE A 63 -11.50 8.44 1.42
N THR A 64 -10.79 9.06 2.35
CA THR A 64 -9.91 10.22 2.08
C THR A 64 -8.46 9.77 2.06
N ILE A 65 -7.77 10.03 0.96
CA ILE A 65 -6.38 9.65 0.72
C ILE A 65 -5.51 10.90 0.72
N LYS A 66 -4.42 10.88 1.50
CA LYS A 66 -3.44 11.96 1.51
C LYS A 66 -2.79 12.09 0.14
N LYS A 67 -2.67 13.32 -0.35
CA LYS A 67 -1.84 13.62 -1.51
C LYS A 67 -0.40 13.17 -1.26
N PRO A 68 0.19 12.37 -2.16
CA PRO A 68 1.58 12.01 -2.03
C PRO A 68 2.48 13.19 -2.39
N HIS A 69 3.56 13.37 -1.63
CA HIS A 69 4.61 14.35 -1.94
C HIS A 69 5.20 14.11 -3.34
N LYS A 70 5.32 12.85 -3.76
CA LYS A 70 5.76 12.47 -5.10
C LYS A 70 4.82 11.41 -5.67
N LYS A 71 4.24 11.73 -6.84
CA LYS A 71 3.43 10.80 -7.62
C LYS A 71 4.34 9.78 -8.31
N SER A 72 4.07 8.50 -8.12
CA SER A 72 4.79 7.46 -8.85
C SER A 72 4.40 7.48 -10.32
N LYS A 73 5.37 7.43 -11.23
CA LYS A 73 5.15 7.34 -12.69
C LYS A 73 5.27 5.92 -13.24
N ILE A 74 5.88 5.01 -12.47
CA ILE A 74 6.34 3.70 -12.97
C ILE A 74 5.78 2.56 -12.12
N ASN A 75 5.82 2.68 -10.79
CA ASN A 75 5.37 1.63 -9.87
C ASN A 75 4.02 1.98 -9.25
N SER A 76 3.34 0.97 -8.72
CA SER A 76 2.10 1.18 -7.97
C SER A 76 2.38 1.91 -6.65
N GLN A 77 1.40 2.67 -6.19
CA GLN A 77 1.56 3.57 -5.06
C GLN A 77 0.77 3.09 -3.85
N MET A 78 1.47 2.91 -2.73
CA MET A 78 0.81 2.70 -1.43
C MET A 78 0.24 4.04 -0.97
N PHE A 79 -1.06 4.08 -0.74
CA PHE A 79 -1.77 5.28 -0.34
C PHE A 79 -1.74 5.44 1.19
N LEU A 80 -1.59 6.68 1.65
CA LEU A 80 -1.85 7.00 3.06
C LEU A 80 -3.32 7.35 3.18
N ILE A 81 -4.08 6.49 3.84
CA ILE A 81 -5.50 6.76 4.12
C ILE A 81 -5.58 7.65 5.35
N LEU A 82 -6.17 8.83 5.18
CA LEU A 82 -6.42 9.77 6.26
C LEU A 82 -7.72 9.44 6.98
N GLU A 83 -8.72 9.01 6.23
CA GLU A 83 -10.04 8.78 6.80
C GLU A 83 -10.79 7.67 6.07
N ILE A 84 -11.51 6.85 6.84
CA ILE A 84 -12.50 5.89 6.34
C ILE A 84 -13.81 6.17 7.06
N ARG A 85 -14.87 6.45 6.31
CA ARG A 85 -16.22 6.67 6.85
C ARG A 85 -17.23 5.74 6.21
N LYS A 86 -18.23 5.35 6.98
CA LYS A 86 -19.46 4.72 6.51
C LYS A 86 -20.62 5.46 7.14
N GLU A 87 -21.48 6.03 6.30
CA GLU A 87 -22.58 6.90 6.75
C GLU A 87 -22.05 8.03 7.66
N MET A 88 -22.55 8.14 8.90
CA MET A 88 -22.13 9.17 9.87
C MET A 88 -20.99 8.71 10.80
N LYS A 89 -20.44 7.50 10.62
CA LYS A 89 -19.42 6.92 11.51
C LYS A 89 -18.02 6.97 10.89
N THR A 90 -17.08 7.57 11.61
CA THR A 90 -15.64 7.49 11.30
C THR A 90 -15.08 6.18 11.84
N ILE A 91 -14.52 5.37 10.94
CA ILE A 91 -13.90 4.07 11.25
C ILE A 91 -12.38 4.22 11.48
N LEU A 92 -11.75 5.11 10.71
CA LEU A 92 -10.33 5.46 10.83
C LEU A 92 -10.20 6.98 10.68
N SER A 93 -9.41 7.60 11.55
CA SER A 93 -8.92 8.98 11.40
C SER A 93 -7.39 9.00 11.46
N SER A 94 -6.75 9.96 10.82
CA SER A 94 -5.31 10.19 10.92
C SER A 94 -4.85 10.50 12.34
N ASP A 95 -5.75 10.99 13.18
CA ASP A 95 -5.48 11.29 14.59
C ASP A 95 -5.33 10.01 15.43
N SER A 96 -5.69 8.85 14.87
CA SER A 96 -5.52 7.55 15.52
C SER A 96 -4.08 7.04 15.52
N PHE A 97 -3.13 7.76 14.90
CA PHE A 97 -1.73 7.34 14.79
C PHE A 97 -0.83 8.12 15.76
N ASP A 98 -0.20 7.40 16.69
CA ASP A 98 0.76 7.97 17.65
C ASP A 98 1.90 8.73 16.93
N ASP A 99 2.17 9.95 17.40
CA ASP A 99 3.22 10.86 16.91
C ASP A 99 4.57 10.65 17.59
N SER A 100 4.65 9.80 18.63
CA SER A 100 5.86 9.57 19.45
C SER A 100 7.02 8.86 18.71
N PHE A 101 6.84 8.46 17.46
CA PHE A 101 7.84 7.66 16.73
C PHE A 101 9.07 8.45 16.27
N VAL A 102 10.23 7.99 16.71
CA VAL A 102 11.55 8.51 16.29
C VAL A 102 11.91 8.11 14.84
N ASP A 103 11.43 6.95 14.34
CA ASP A 103 11.70 6.49 12.96
C ASP A 103 10.46 6.59 12.06
N ILE A 104 10.46 7.61 11.19
CA ILE A 104 9.41 7.89 10.20
C ILE A 104 9.14 6.68 9.28
N LYS A 105 10.16 5.90 8.90
CA LYS A 105 9.98 4.74 8.00
C LYS A 105 9.36 3.55 8.74
N LYS A 106 9.67 3.38 10.02
CA LYS A 106 9.03 2.36 10.86
C LYS A 106 7.57 2.73 11.09
N ARG A 107 7.30 3.97 11.51
CA ARG A 107 5.95 4.52 11.67
C ARG A 107 5.10 4.29 10.41
N ARG A 108 5.64 4.64 9.24
CA ARG A 108 4.90 4.47 7.98
C ARG A 108 4.48 3.03 7.71
N ARG A 109 5.36 2.05 7.96
CA ARG A 109 5.05 0.62 7.76
C ARG A 109 4.00 0.10 8.74
N GLU A 110 3.98 0.63 9.95
CA GLU A 110 2.98 0.28 10.96
C GLU A 110 1.62 0.87 10.59
N ILE A 111 1.58 2.13 10.15
CA ILE A 111 0.38 2.77 9.58
C ILE A 111 -0.16 1.95 8.40
N ASP A 112 0.69 1.59 7.44
CA ASP A 112 0.28 0.81 6.26
C ASP A 112 -0.27 -0.58 6.68
N SER A 113 0.32 -1.21 7.71
CA SER A 113 -0.14 -2.51 8.22
C SER A 113 -1.46 -2.41 8.96
N LEU A 114 -1.62 -1.40 9.83
CA LEU A 114 -2.85 -1.13 10.57
C LEU A 114 -3.99 -0.79 9.61
N THR A 115 -3.74 0.11 8.66
CA THR A 115 -4.71 0.48 7.62
C THR A 115 -5.18 -0.75 6.84
N ASN A 116 -4.27 -1.60 6.39
CA ASN A 116 -4.64 -2.83 5.70
C ASN A 116 -5.50 -3.77 6.56
N ASN A 117 -5.18 -3.90 7.85
CA ASN A 117 -5.94 -4.75 8.75
C ASN A 117 -7.34 -4.18 9.02
N ILE A 118 -7.48 -2.85 9.17
CA ILE A 118 -8.78 -2.18 9.29
C ILE A 118 -9.62 -2.40 8.02
N LEU A 119 -9.04 -2.22 6.84
CA LEU A 119 -9.74 -2.47 5.57
C LEU A 119 -10.25 -3.93 5.50
N ILE A 120 -9.42 -4.90 5.91
CA ILE A 120 -9.78 -6.31 5.98
C ILE A 120 -10.94 -6.54 6.97
N GLU A 121 -10.84 -6.01 8.19
CA GLU A 121 -11.84 -6.16 9.24
C GLU A 121 -13.20 -5.62 8.80
N GLN A 122 -13.22 -4.47 8.11
CA GLN A 122 -14.45 -3.90 7.56
C GLN A 122 -15.08 -4.78 6.47
N ILE A 123 -14.29 -5.45 5.64
CA ILE A 123 -14.84 -6.39 4.65
C ILE A 123 -15.35 -7.66 5.33
N GLN A 124 -14.63 -8.16 6.34
CA GLN A 124 -15.07 -9.33 7.12
C GLN A 124 -16.38 -9.06 7.86
N SER A 125 -16.61 -7.85 8.37
CA SER A 125 -17.88 -7.47 8.98
C SER A 125 -19.06 -7.44 7.99
N HIS A 126 -18.78 -7.42 6.68
CA HIS A 126 -19.75 -7.49 5.59
C HIS A 126 -19.77 -8.88 4.93
N GLN A 127 -19.62 -9.95 5.73
CA GLN A 127 -19.64 -11.36 5.27
C GLN A 127 -18.51 -11.75 4.31
N GLY A 128 -17.43 -10.97 4.22
CA GLY A 128 -16.23 -11.35 3.47
C GLY A 128 -15.45 -12.45 4.19
N ILE A 129 -15.23 -13.59 3.53
CA ILE A 129 -14.43 -14.71 4.06
C ILE A 129 -13.06 -14.68 3.40
N MET A 130 -11.99 -14.55 4.20
CA MET A 130 -10.63 -14.42 3.69
C MET A 130 -9.72 -15.56 4.13
N GLU A 131 -8.93 -16.06 3.19
CA GLU A 131 -7.75 -16.88 3.45
C GLU A 131 -6.49 -16.02 3.28
N PHE A 132 -5.60 -16.05 4.26
CA PHE A 132 -4.34 -15.31 4.20
C PHE A 132 -3.19 -16.21 3.76
N LYS A 133 -2.20 -15.62 3.10
CA LYS A 133 -0.96 -16.31 2.77
C LYS A 133 -0.20 -16.63 4.07
N LYS A 134 0.17 -17.89 4.27
CA LYS A 134 0.99 -18.33 5.40
C LYS A 134 2.30 -17.53 5.43
N ASN A 135 2.55 -16.85 6.54
CA ASN A 135 3.83 -16.20 6.80
C ASN A 135 4.74 -17.18 7.57
N ASN A 136 5.99 -17.31 7.14
CA ASN A 136 6.98 -18.16 7.84
C ASN A 136 7.37 -17.59 9.22
N LYS A 137 6.96 -16.36 9.55
CA LYS A 137 7.15 -15.73 10.86
C LYS A 137 5.83 -15.13 11.33
N ILE A 138 5.42 -15.49 12.54
CA ILE A 138 4.26 -14.90 13.21
C ILE A 138 4.69 -13.52 13.70
N LYS A 139 4.06 -12.47 13.18
CA LYS A 139 4.16 -11.12 13.74
C LYS A 139 2.76 -10.68 14.13
N LEU A 140 2.56 -10.37 15.41
CA LEU A 140 1.40 -9.61 15.84
C LEU A 140 1.39 -8.30 15.03
N ASN A 141 0.25 -7.97 14.41
CA ASN A 141 0.01 -6.73 13.69
C ASN A 141 0.80 -6.50 12.39
N GLY A 142 1.35 -7.56 11.80
CA GLY A 142 1.95 -7.47 10.47
C GLY A 142 0.92 -7.24 9.35
N TYR A 143 1.37 -6.67 8.23
CA TYR A 143 0.58 -6.57 7.01
C TYR A 143 0.11 -7.97 6.56
N LYS A 144 -1.21 -8.20 6.54
CA LYS A 144 -1.84 -9.47 6.15
C LYS A 144 -2.07 -9.51 4.64
N ARG A 145 -1.44 -10.45 3.94
CA ARG A 145 -1.67 -10.67 2.50
C ARG A 145 -2.77 -11.68 2.28
N ILE A 146 -3.77 -11.31 1.49
CA ILE A 146 -4.90 -12.15 1.11
C ILE A 146 -4.43 -13.10 0.00
N LYS A 147 -4.72 -14.38 0.18
CA LYS A 147 -4.57 -15.43 -0.84
C LYS A 147 -5.86 -15.55 -1.64
N THR A 148 -6.99 -15.52 -0.94
CA THR A 148 -8.32 -15.76 -1.49
C THR A 148 -9.34 -14.99 -0.66
N LEU A 149 -10.31 -14.35 -1.31
CA LEU A 149 -11.45 -13.69 -0.69
C LEU A 149 -12.72 -14.25 -1.34
N MET A 150 -13.68 -14.68 -0.53
CA MET A 150 -15.05 -14.96 -0.95
C MET A 150 -15.94 -13.80 -0.48
N TYR A 151 -16.68 -13.21 -1.42
CA TYR A 151 -17.60 -12.12 -1.13
C TYR A 151 -18.77 -12.15 -2.12
N ASN A 152 -20.02 -12.07 -1.65
CA ASN A 152 -21.25 -12.18 -2.46
C ASN A 152 -21.21 -13.34 -3.48
N ASN A 153 -20.88 -14.55 -2.99
CA ASN A 153 -20.70 -15.78 -3.79
C ASN A 153 -19.62 -15.71 -4.89
N THR A 154 -18.84 -14.65 -4.93
CA THR A 154 -17.72 -14.47 -5.87
C THR A 154 -16.40 -14.75 -5.18
N LYS A 155 -15.60 -15.61 -5.80
CA LYS A 155 -14.25 -15.95 -5.34
C LYS A 155 -13.22 -15.09 -6.05
N TYR A 156 -12.58 -14.20 -5.30
CA TYR A 156 -11.42 -13.44 -5.74
C TYR A 156 -10.14 -14.17 -5.34
N THR A 157 -9.38 -14.63 -6.33
CA THR A 157 -8.05 -15.17 -6.13
C THR A 157 -7.03 -14.04 -5.96
N GLN A 158 -5.81 -14.39 -5.54
CA GLN A 158 -4.70 -13.43 -5.53
C GLN A 158 -4.45 -12.78 -6.90
N SER A 159 -4.71 -13.49 -8.01
CA SER A 159 -4.56 -12.92 -9.35
C SER A 159 -5.59 -11.81 -9.59
N ASP A 160 -6.84 -12.07 -9.24
CA ASP A 160 -7.96 -11.12 -9.42
C ASP A 160 -7.75 -9.87 -8.56
N ILE A 161 -7.40 -10.08 -7.28
CA ILE A 161 -7.05 -8.99 -6.35
C ILE A 161 -5.95 -8.10 -6.92
N ASN A 162 -4.92 -8.69 -7.52
CA ASN A 162 -3.82 -7.92 -8.12
C ASN A 162 -4.27 -7.14 -9.36
N LEU A 163 -5.06 -7.74 -10.26
CA LEU A 163 -5.48 -7.11 -11.51
C LEU A 163 -6.49 -5.98 -11.28
N ILE A 164 -7.51 -6.23 -10.47
CA ILE A 164 -8.51 -5.22 -10.08
C ILE A 164 -7.82 -4.12 -9.28
N GLY A 165 -7.00 -4.51 -8.30
CA GLY A 165 -6.24 -3.58 -7.46
C GLY A 165 -5.30 -2.68 -8.27
N MET A 166 -4.60 -3.21 -9.26
CA MET A 166 -3.76 -2.43 -10.18
C MET A 166 -4.58 -1.39 -10.95
N SER A 167 -5.75 -1.78 -11.44
CA SER A 167 -6.62 -0.89 -12.22
C SER A 167 -7.16 0.27 -11.36
N ILE A 168 -7.59 -0.04 -10.13
CA ILE A 168 -8.03 0.96 -9.16
C ILE A 168 -6.86 1.85 -8.72
N ASN A 169 -5.67 1.28 -8.47
CA ASN A 169 -4.48 2.05 -8.09
C ASN A 169 -4.15 3.08 -9.16
N LYS A 170 -4.14 2.67 -10.43
CA LYS A 170 -3.89 3.57 -11.56
C LYS A 170 -4.93 4.69 -11.63
N PHE A 171 -6.21 4.37 -11.46
CA PHE A 171 -7.28 5.36 -11.40
C PHE A 171 -7.06 6.38 -10.27
N ILE A 172 -6.85 5.93 -9.04
CA ILE A 172 -6.63 6.81 -7.89
C ILE A 172 -5.40 7.68 -8.12
N VAL A 173 -4.28 7.08 -8.57
CA VAL A 173 -3.06 7.84 -8.91
C VAL A 173 -3.39 8.93 -9.92
N GLN A 174 -4.10 8.63 -11.01
CA GLN A 174 -4.45 9.61 -12.04
C GLN A 174 -5.32 10.74 -11.49
N THR A 175 -6.29 10.42 -10.63
CA THR A 175 -7.25 11.36 -10.03
C THR A 175 -6.63 12.25 -8.94
N ILE A 176 -5.62 11.77 -8.21
CA ILE A 176 -4.93 12.62 -7.21
C ILE A 176 -4.21 13.78 -7.93
N GLY A 177 -4.71 14.98 -7.66
CA GLY A 177 -4.20 16.26 -8.15
C GLY A 177 -3.40 17.02 -7.08
N SER A 178 -3.73 18.29 -6.90
CA SER A 178 -3.01 19.19 -5.99
C SER A 178 -3.44 19.11 -4.52
N ASN A 179 -4.56 18.45 -4.22
CA ASN A 179 -5.14 18.28 -2.89
C ASN A 179 -5.28 16.80 -2.54
N ASP A 180 -5.65 16.53 -1.30
CA ASP A 180 -6.07 15.19 -0.86
C ASP A 180 -7.23 14.68 -1.73
N CYS A 181 -7.29 13.36 -1.91
CA CYS A 181 -8.26 12.74 -2.80
C CYS A 181 -9.37 12.09 -1.99
N TYR A 182 -10.59 12.58 -2.20
CA TYR A 182 -11.79 12.00 -1.64
C TYR A 182 -12.40 11.01 -2.64
N LEU A 183 -12.57 9.76 -2.22
CA LEU A 183 -13.25 8.72 -2.96
C LEU A 183 -14.69 8.60 -2.46
N GLN A 184 -15.64 8.89 -3.35
CA GLN A 184 -17.05 8.89 -3.04
C GLN A 184 -17.61 7.46 -2.91
N PRO A 185 -18.58 7.25 -2.01
CA PRO A 185 -19.34 6.00 -1.96
C PRO A 185 -19.93 5.67 -3.32
N ASN A 186 -19.90 4.39 -3.69
CA ASN A 186 -20.51 3.88 -4.92
C ASN A 186 -19.99 4.52 -6.24
N ASP A 187 -18.78 5.10 -6.25
CA ASP A 187 -18.17 5.65 -7.47
C ASP A 187 -18.06 4.56 -8.55
N THR A 188 -18.86 4.67 -9.61
CA THR A 188 -18.99 3.66 -10.68
C THR A 188 -17.68 3.39 -11.42
N ARG A 189 -16.73 4.33 -11.40
CA ARG A 189 -15.40 4.15 -12.00
C ARG A 189 -14.56 3.14 -11.23
N ILE A 190 -14.84 3.00 -9.93
CA ILE A 190 -14.22 2.05 -9.01
C ILE A 190 -15.10 0.80 -8.84
N THR A 191 -16.41 0.96 -8.64
CA THR A 191 -17.28 -0.16 -8.24
C THR A 191 -17.57 -1.15 -9.35
N LYS A 192 -17.37 -0.78 -10.63
CA LYS A 192 -17.57 -1.65 -11.80
C LYS A 192 -16.87 -3.03 -11.75
N TYR A 193 -15.89 -3.21 -10.88
CA TYR A 193 -15.19 -4.49 -10.70
C TYR A 193 -15.86 -5.42 -9.68
N PHE A 194 -16.90 -4.95 -8.98
CA PHE A 194 -17.58 -5.65 -7.88
C PHE A 194 -19.09 -5.76 -8.08
N ILE A 195 -19.60 -5.31 -9.23
CA ILE A 195 -21.02 -5.41 -9.58
C ILE A 195 -21.29 -6.84 -10.05
N ASN A 196 -22.21 -7.52 -9.36
CA ASN A 196 -22.91 -8.70 -9.85
C ASN A 196 -24.09 -8.26 -10.70
#